data_AF-A0A952LGA6-F1
#
_entry.id   AF-A0A952LGA6-F1
#
_cell.length_a   1.000
_cell.length_b   1.000
_cell.length_c   1.000
_cell.angle_alpha   90.00
_cell.angle_beta   90.00
_cell.angle_gamma   90.00
#
_symmetry.space_group_name_H-M   'P 1'
#
loop_
_entity.id
_entity.type
_entity.pdbx_description
1 polymer ?
#
loop_
_entity_poly.entity_id
_entity_poly.type
_entity_poly.pdbx_seq_one_letter_code
_entity_poly.pdbx_strand_id
1 'polypeptide(L)' 'DIHRPEFGSNLYLLLDKPLTAITKGKIMAEIADAIEEWEPRAKVRNISLNKDYERLLISIELQIKDTGEIIEIPLWLNS' A
#
# COMPACT_ATOMS: atom_id res chain seq x y z
N ASP A 1 -22.39 -14.81 3.23
CA ASP A 1 -22.10 -13.46 2.73
C ASP A 1 -21.41 -12.69 3.85
N ILE A 2 -20.08 -12.73 3.88
CA ILE A 2 -19.30 -12.20 5.01
C ILE A 2 -18.83 -10.82 4.60
N HIS A 3 -19.60 -9.81 4.97
CA HIS A 3 -19.13 -8.43 4.97
C HIS A 3 -18.04 -8.33 6.04
N ARG A 4 -16.80 -8.04 5.63
CA ARG A 4 -15.64 -7.82 6.51
C ARG A 4 -15.44 -6.30 6.63
N PRO A 5 -16.05 -5.63 7.61
CA PRO A 5 -15.97 -4.18 7.74
C PRO A 5 -14.55 -3.68 8.01
N GLU A 6 -13.66 -4.54 8.50
CA GLU A 6 -12.22 -4.29 8.65
C GLU A 6 -11.38 -4.51 7.37
N PHE A 7 -11.96 -5.03 6.29
CA PHE A 7 -11.23 -5.25 5.04
C PHE A 7 -10.89 -3.91 4.37
N GLY A 8 -9.60 -3.57 4.34
CA GLY A 8 -9.10 -2.33 3.77
C GLY A 8 -7.85 -1.85 4.49
N SER A 9 -7.57 -0.56 4.37
CA SER A 9 -6.49 0.12 5.09
C SER A 9 -6.95 1.52 5.51
N ASN A 10 -6.34 2.08 6.54
CA ASN A 10 -6.63 3.44 6.99
C ASN A 10 -5.94 4.52 6.14
N LEU A 11 -5.52 4.17 4.91
CA LEU A 11 -4.77 5.05 4.01
C LEU A 11 -5.50 6.35 3.71
N TYR A 12 -6.83 6.30 3.57
CA TYR A 12 -7.66 7.49 3.31
C TYR A 12 -7.49 8.58 4.38
N LEU A 13 -7.16 8.23 5.63
CA LEU A 13 -6.89 9.20 6.72
C LEU A 13 -5.54 9.92 6.58
N LEU A 14 -4.71 9.51 5.63
CA LEU A 14 -3.35 10.01 5.40
C LEU A 14 -3.21 10.74 4.06
N LEU A 15 -4.16 10.59 3.12
CA LEU A 15 -4.08 11.19 1.79
C LEU A 15 -4.15 12.72 1.80
N ASP A 16 -4.99 13.28 2.68
CA ASP A 16 -5.15 14.74 2.80
C ASP A 16 -4.02 15.40 3.62
N LYS A 17 -3.11 14.62 4.19
CA LYS A 17 -2.03 15.14 5.03
C LYS A 17 -0.81 15.51 4.19
N PRO A 18 -0.04 16.54 4.60
CA PRO A 18 1.25 16.81 3.97
C PRO A 18 2.13 15.55 3.94
N LEU A 19 2.69 15.26 2.77
CA LEU A 19 3.46 14.04 2.49
C LEU A 19 4.89 14.12 3.07
N THR A 20 4.99 14.39 4.37
CA THR A 20 6.24 14.44 5.14
C THR A 20 6.86 13.04 5.24
N ALA A 21 8.14 12.94 5.63
CA ALA A 21 8.79 11.65 5.89
C ALA A 21 8.00 10.79 6.90
N ILE A 22 7.42 11.41 7.92
CA ILE A 22 6.59 10.73 8.93
C ILE A 22 5.30 10.19 8.29
N THR A 23 4.58 11.01 7.53
CA THR A 23 3.35 10.59 6.85
C THR A 23 3.61 9.46 5.86
N LYS A 24 4.70 9.54 5.10
CA LYS A 24 5.13 8.48 4.18
C LYS A 24 5.38 7.16 4.91
N GLY A 25 6.11 7.20 6.03
CA GLY A 25 6.37 6.01 6.84
C GLY A 25 5.07 5.36 7.34
N LYS A 26 4.10 6.16 7.79
CA LYS A 26 2.78 5.66 8.22
C LYS A 26 2.00 5.00 7.08
N ILE A 27 2.00 5.61 5.89
CA ILE A 27 1.36 5.02 4.70
C ILE A 27 1.99 3.67 4.36
N MET A 28 3.33 3.60 4.35
CA MET A 28 4.06 2.37 4.05
C MET A 28 3.75 1.26 5.06
N ALA A 29 3.69 1.59 6.35
CA ALA A 29 3.32 0.63 7.40
C ALA A 29 1.89 0.10 7.21
N GLU A 30 0.91 0.98 7.02
CA GLU A 30 -0.49 0.59 6.80
C GLU A 30 -0.69 -0.31 5.58
N ILE A 31 0.04 -0.04 4.48
CA ILE A 31 0.02 -0.92 3.30
C ILE A 31 0.60 -2.29 3.63
N ALA A 32 1.75 -2.32 4.32
CA ALA A 32 2.42 -3.56 4.66
C ALA A 32 1.55 -4.43 5.58
N ASP A 33 1.01 -3.83 6.63
CA ASP A 33 0.17 -4.49 7.63
C ASP A 33 -1.10 -5.05 6.97
N ALA A 34 -1.79 -4.25 6.13
CA ALA A 34 -2.99 -4.70 5.44
C ALA A 34 -2.71 -5.85 4.45
N ILE A 35 -1.59 -5.82 3.73
CA ILE A 35 -1.22 -6.90 2.81
C ILE A 35 -0.86 -8.16 3.59
N GLU A 36 -0.15 -8.04 4.70
CA GLU A 36 0.19 -9.18 5.56
C GLU A 36 -1.06 -9.82 6.20
N GLU A 37 -2.02 -9.00 6.63
CA GLU A 37 -3.28 -9.46 7.23
C GLU A 37 -4.21 -10.13 6.20
N TRP A 38 -4.36 -9.53 5.02
CA TRP A 38 -5.40 -9.93 4.07
C TRP A 38 -4.91 -10.76 2.88
N GLU A 39 -3.62 -10.74 2.54
CA GLU A 39 -3.08 -11.47 1.39
C GLU A 39 -1.82 -12.30 1.78
N PRO A 40 -2.01 -13.40 2.54
CA PRO A 40 -0.91 -14.20 3.08
C PRO A 40 -0.05 -14.88 2.00
N ARG A 41 -0.54 -14.97 0.75
CA ARG A 41 0.22 -15.53 -0.39
C ARG A 41 1.25 -14.55 -0.94
N ALA A 42 1.12 -13.26 -0.65
CA ALA A 42 2.08 -12.25 -1.02
C ALA A 42 3.06 -11.94 0.12
N LYS A 43 4.25 -11.48 -0.24
CA LYS A 43 5.21 -10.87 0.68
C LYS A 43 5.62 -9.51 0.13
N VAL A 44 5.45 -8.47 0.92
CA VAL A 44 5.92 -7.13 0.55
C VAL A 44 7.45 -7.12 0.50
N ARG A 45 7.99 -6.68 -0.64
CA ARG A 45 9.43 -6.50 -0.83
C ARG A 45 9.84 -5.05 -0.73
N ASN A 46 9.06 -4.18 -1.34
CA ASN A 46 9.31 -2.74 -1.35
C ASN A 46 8.00 -1.98 -1.50
N ILE A 47 7.93 -0.81 -0.87
CA ILE A 47 6.86 0.17 -1.08
C ILE A 47 7.54 1.50 -1.34
N SER A 48 7.16 2.18 -2.41
CA SER A 48 7.67 3.51 -2.72
C SER A 48 6.52 4.47 -3.00
N LEU A 49 6.70 5.72 -2.53
CA LEU A 49 5.74 6.79 -2.68
C LEU A 49 6.38 7.92 -3.48
N ASN A 50 5.83 8.19 -4.65
CA ASN A 50 6.23 9.31 -5.49
C ASN A 50 5.06 10.29 -5.63
N LYS A 51 5.33 11.57 -5.37
CA LYS A 51 4.34 12.63 -5.60
C LYS A 51 4.61 13.24 -6.98
N ASP A 52 3.68 13.05 -7.88
CA ASP A 52 3.70 13.65 -9.21
C ASP A 52 2.63 14.74 -9.29
N TYR A 53 3.04 16.00 -9.13
CA TYR A 53 2.16 17.16 -9.02
C TYR A 53 1.03 16.97 -7.99
N GLU A 54 -0.20 16.74 -8.47
CA GLU A 54 -1.44 16.55 -7.70
C GLU A 54 -1.78 15.07 -7.45
N ARG A 55 -0.92 14.14 -7.88
CA ARG A 55 -1.14 12.71 -7.74
C ARG A 55 -0.09 12.08 -6.86
N LEU A 56 -0.54 11.14 -6.05
CA LEU A 56 0.34 10.24 -5.32
C LEU A 56 0.39 8.91 -6.07
N LEU A 57 1.56 8.56 -6.57
CA LEU A 57 1.87 7.22 -7.06
C LEU A 57 2.44 6.40 -5.92
N ILE A 58 1.80 5.26 -5.65
CA ILE A 58 2.30 4.25 -4.72
C ILE A 58 2.69 3.04 -5.56
N SER A 59 3.97 2.68 -5.58
CA SER A 59 4.42 1.42 -6.19
C SER A 59 4.69 0.40 -5.11
N ILE A 60 4.06 -0.77 -5.23
CA ILE A 60 4.21 -1.89 -4.29
C ILE A 60 4.83 -3.05 -5.05
N GLU A 61 6.01 -3.50 -4.61
CA GLU A 61 6.65 -4.72 -5.10
C GLU A 61 6.28 -5.88 -4.18
N LEU A 62 5.62 -6.89 -4.73
CA LEU A 62 5.21 -8.10 -4.03
C LEU A 62 5.94 -9.31 -4.60
N GLN A 63 6.30 -10.24 -3.72
CA GLN A 63 6.69 -11.58 -4.09
C GLN A 63 5.55 -12.54 -3.79
N ILE A 64 5.13 -13.32 -4.79
CA ILE A 64 4.18 -14.41 -4.60
C ILE A 64 4.93 -15.59 -4.00
N LYS A 65 4.54 -16.04 -2.80
CA LYS A 65 5.28 -17.06 -2.04
C LYS A 65 5.33 -18.42 -2.76
N ASP A 66 4.25 -18.78 -3.45
CA ASP A 66 4.13 -20.10 -4.08
C ASP A 66 4.97 -20.24 -5.35
N THR A 67 5.09 -19.16 -6.14
CA THR A 67 5.81 -19.17 -7.43
C THR A 67 7.18 -18.50 -7.36
N GLY A 68 7.41 -17.69 -6.32
CA GLY A 68 8.56 -16.79 -6.22
C GLY A 68 8.50 -15.60 -7.17
N GLU A 69 7.43 -15.46 -7.97
CA GLU A 69 7.25 -14.39 -8.94
C GLU A 69 7.21 -13.03 -8.23
N ILE A 70 7.81 -12.04 -8.87
CA ILE A 70 7.82 -10.66 -8.40
C ILE A 70 6.89 -9.86 -9.30
N ILE A 71 5.92 -9.19 -8.68
CA ILE A 71 4.99 -8.32 -9.36
C ILE A 71 5.10 -6.90 -8.79
N GLU A 72 4.98 -5.90 -9.66
CA GLU A 72 4.88 -4.51 -9.27
C GLU A 72 3.46 -4.02 -9.52
N ILE A 73 2.85 -3.41 -8.51
CA ILE A 73 1.51 -2.86 -8.57
C ILE A 73 1.59 -1.35 -8.40
N PRO A 74 1.39 -0.56 -9.48
CA PRO A 74 1.27 0.88 -9.40
C PRO A 74 -0.17 1.28 -9.03
N LEU A 75 -0.31 2.01 -7.93
CA LEU A 75 -1.57 2.59 -7.47
C LEU A 75 -1.52 4.11 -7.61
N TRP A 76 -2.40 4.66 -8.44
CA TRP A 76 -2.58 6.09 -8.60
C TRP A 76 -3.70 6.59 -7.70
N LEU A 77 -3.37 7.52 -6.82
CA LEU A 77 -4.34 8.22 -6.00
C LEU A 77 -4.41 9.67 -6.49
N ASN A 78 -5.61 10.09 -6.86
CA ASN A 78 -5.91 11.49 -7.12
C ASN A 78 -6.14 12.16 -5.76
N SER A 79 -5.35 13.20 -5.42
CA SER A 79 -5.64 14.05 -4.26
C SER A 79 -6.69 15.09 -4.63
#